data_AF-A0A0K9HAQ4-F1
#
_entry.id   AF-A0A0K9HAQ4-F1
#
_cell.length_a   1.000
_cell.length_b   1.000
_cell.length_c   1.000
_cell.angle_alpha   90.00
_cell.angle_beta   90.00
_cell.angle_gamma   90.00
#
_symmetry.space_group_name_H-M   'P 1'
#
loop_
_entity.id
_entity.type
_entity.pdbx_description
1 polymer ?
#
loop_
_entity_poly.entity_id
_entity_poly.type
_entity_poly.pdbx_seq_one_letter_code
_entity_poly.pdbx_strand_id
1 'polypeptide(L)'
;MIQALADIEALKVFSILPLPYIKVIEEQFLEWYEARNNGESAMVFRLPSESCLLHLEDESDTQLLLNHLIKVISIDYKEIEDLKYYRMELLDNHQLNLIYFLEGTLHPRLEKWLRK
;
A
#
# COMPACT_ATOMS: atom_id res chain seq x y z
N MET A 1 2.73 -3.31 7.96
CA MET A 1 1.33 -2.83 7.84
C MET A 1 1.28 -1.39 8.33
N ILE A 2 0.61 -0.50 7.61
CA ILE A 2 0.54 0.93 7.90
C ILE A 2 -0.92 1.28 8.23
N GLN A 3 -1.16 1.77 9.45
CA GLN A 3 -2.48 2.10 9.98
C GLN A 3 -2.57 3.52 10.53
N ALA A 4 -1.42 4.13 10.87
CA ALA A 4 -1.32 5.47 11.40
C ALA A 4 -0.21 6.26 10.72
N LEU A 5 -0.27 7.59 10.81
CA LEU A 5 0.80 8.47 10.32
C LEU A 5 2.15 8.15 10.98
N ALA A 6 2.15 7.71 12.24
CA ALA A 6 3.36 7.28 12.94
C ALA A 6 4.05 6.07 12.27
N ASP A 7 3.31 5.17 11.64
CA ASP A 7 3.90 4.04 10.90
C ASP A 7 4.62 4.53 9.65
N ILE A 8 4.08 5.56 8.99
CA ILE A 8 4.68 6.21 7.81
C ILE A 8 5.95 6.96 8.19
N GLU A 9 5.91 7.72 9.31
CA GLU A 9 7.09 8.39 9.84
C GLU A 9 8.19 7.40 10.21
N ALA A 10 7.84 6.25 10.79
CA ALA A 10 8.79 5.18 11.04
C ALA A 10 9.46 4.70 9.73
N LEU A 11 8.70 4.50 8.65
CA LEU A 11 9.26 4.12 7.34
C LEU A 11 10.25 5.17 6.81
N LYS A 12 9.96 6.47 6.98
CA LYS A 12 10.88 7.56 6.58
C LYS A 12 12.18 7.50 7.39
N VAL A 13 12.08 7.31 8.70
CA VAL A 13 13.23 7.30 9.62
C VAL A 13 14.15 6.10 9.35
N PHE A 14 13.57 4.91 9.12
CA PHE A 14 14.36 3.71 8.89
C PHE A 14 14.97 3.65 7.47
N SER A 15 14.54 4.52 6.54
CA SER A 15 15.07 4.62 5.17
C SER A 15 15.10 3.29 4.40
N ILE A 16 14.22 2.35 4.77
CA ILE A 16 14.14 1.02 4.15
C ILE A 16 13.58 1.16 2.72
N LEU A 17 12.74 2.18 2.49
CA LEU A 17 12.06 2.41 1.23
C LEU A 17 12.43 3.78 0.65
N PRO A 18 12.43 3.93 -0.69
CA PRO A 18 12.68 5.23 -1.32
C PRO A 18 11.68 6.29 -0.85
N LEU A 19 12.18 7.48 -0.52
CA LEU A 19 11.34 8.58 -0.03
C LEU A 19 10.21 8.99 -1.00
N PRO A 20 10.41 9.06 -2.32
CA PRO A 20 9.32 9.41 -3.24
C PRO A 20 8.16 8.40 -3.18
N TYR A 21 8.48 7.12 -3.00
CA TYR A 21 7.49 6.07 -2.83
C TYR A 21 6.76 6.17 -1.48
N ILE A 22 7.47 6.46 -0.38
CA ILE A 22 6.83 6.67 0.93
C ILE A 22 5.85 7.85 0.87
N LYS A 23 6.19 8.93 0.14
CA LYS A 23 5.28 10.07 -0.03
C LYS A 23 3.98 9.70 -0.71
N VAL A 24 3.98 8.80 -1.70
CA VAL A 24 2.75 8.29 -2.33
C VAL A 24 1.85 7.60 -1.30
N ILE A 25 2.45 6.78 -0.43
CA ILE A 25 1.71 6.08 0.63
C ILE A 25 1.16 7.08 1.65
N GLU A 26 1.93 8.11 1.99
CA GLU A 26 1.51 9.21 2.86
C GLU A 26 0.35 10.01 2.29
N GLU A 27 0.43 10.42 1.03
CA GLU A 27 -0.64 11.12 0.33
C GLU A 27 -1.92 10.29 0.33
N GLN A 28 -1.84 8.99 0.02
CA GLN A 28 -3.00 8.11 0.08
C GLN A 28 -3.61 8.00 1.49
N PHE A 29 -2.77 7.95 2.53
CA PHE A 29 -3.24 7.92 3.91
C PHE A 29 -3.97 9.22 4.27
N LEU A 30 -3.42 10.36 3.87
CA LEU A 30 -4.01 11.67 4.12
C LEU A 30 -5.35 11.83 3.38
N GLU A 31 -5.47 11.34 2.14
CA GLU A 31 -6.76 11.29 1.42
C GLU A 31 -7.82 10.50 2.20
N TRP A 32 -7.44 9.34 2.77
CA TRP A 32 -8.35 8.53 3.57
C TRP A 32 -8.72 9.20 4.89
N TYR A 33 -7.77 9.87 5.53
CA TYR A 33 -8.01 10.68 6.72
C TYR A 33 -8.97 11.83 6.41
N GLU A 34 -8.76 12.58 5.33
CA GLU A 34 -9.64 13.69 4.93
C GLU A 34 -11.07 13.21 4.65
N ALA A 35 -11.21 12.05 4.03
CA ALA A 35 -12.51 11.47 3.72
C ALA A 35 -13.26 10.89 4.93
N ARG A 36 -12.56 10.50 6.01
CA ARG A 36 -13.12 9.71 7.11
C ARG A 36 -13.00 10.34 8.50
N ASN A 37 -12.20 11.40 8.68
CA ASN A 37 -12.02 11.99 10.00
C ASN A 37 -13.35 12.52 10.56
N ASN A 38 -13.51 12.41 11.87
CA ASN A 38 -14.63 12.99 12.61
C ASN A 38 -14.15 14.15 13.49
N GLY A 39 -13.22 14.97 12.98
CA GLY A 39 -12.64 16.10 13.71
C GLY A 39 -11.50 15.74 14.67
N GLU A 40 -11.03 14.49 14.66
CA GLU A 40 -9.79 14.09 15.33
C GLU A 40 -8.56 14.56 14.55
N SER A 41 -7.41 14.67 15.21
CA SER A 41 -6.14 15.02 14.54
C SER A 41 -5.59 13.85 13.74
N ALA A 42 -4.93 14.12 12.61
CA ALA A 42 -4.24 13.11 11.80
C ALA A 42 -3.22 12.26 12.58
N MET A 43 -2.68 12.81 13.68
CA MET A 43 -1.72 12.11 14.55
C MET A 43 -2.36 11.02 15.43
N VAL A 44 -3.68 11.12 15.68
CA VAL A 44 -4.44 10.14 16.47
C VAL A 44 -5.36 9.28 15.61
N PHE A 45 -5.64 9.72 14.38
CA PHE A 45 -6.39 8.92 13.41
C PHE A 45 -5.70 7.58 13.13
N ARG A 46 -6.51 6.53 13.10
CA ARG A 46 -6.09 5.19 12.71
C ARG A 46 -7.07 4.62 11.71
N LEU A 47 -6.54 3.95 10.70
CA LEU A 47 -7.36 3.13 9.83
C LEU A 47 -7.97 1.96 10.62
N PRO A 48 -9.19 1.52 10.29
CA PRO A 48 -9.78 0.32 10.86
C PRO A 48 -8.83 -0.87 10.74
N SER A 49 -8.84 -1.78 11.70
CA SER A 49 -8.00 -2.99 11.68
C SER A 49 -8.13 -3.82 10.39
N GLU A 50 -9.28 -3.66 9.72
CA GLU A 50 -9.70 -4.36 8.49
C GLU A 50 -9.39 -3.59 7.20
N SER A 51 -8.93 -2.33 7.31
CA SER A 51 -8.47 -1.49 6.20
C SER A 51 -7.01 -1.10 6.45
N CYS A 52 -6.10 -1.56 5.61
CA CYS A 52 -4.69 -1.24 5.78
C CYS A 52 -4.03 -0.86 4.45
N LEU A 53 -3.00 -0.02 4.57
CA LEU A 53 -2.00 0.12 3.53
C LEU A 53 -0.92 -0.93 3.84
N LEU A 54 -0.71 -1.84 2.91
CA LEU A 54 0.28 -2.92 3.03
C LEU A 54 1.42 -2.65 2.06
N HIS A 55 2.64 -2.77 2.55
CA HIS A 55 3.81 -2.89 1.70
C HIS A 55 4.26 -4.35 1.72
N LEU A 56 4.45 -4.95 0.54
CA LEU A 56 5.11 -6.26 0.42
C LEU A 56 6.60 -6.02 0.24
N GLU A 57 7.43 -6.69 1.04
CA GLU A 57 8.87 -6.46 1.06
C GLU A 57 9.63 -7.54 0.28
N ASP A 58 9.09 -8.76 0.17
CA ASP A 58 9.78 -9.87 -0.48
C ASP A 58 8.87 -10.92 -1.15
N GLU A 59 9.50 -11.96 -1.73
CA GLU A 59 8.78 -13.05 -2.38
C GLU A 59 7.96 -13.91 -1.40
N SER A 60 8.27 -13.93 -0.11
CA SER A 60 7.49 -14.69 0.88
C SER A 60 6.09 -14.10 1.09
N ASP A 61 5.97 -12.78 0.92
CA ASP A 61 4.69 -12.05 0.90
C ASP A 61 3.86 -12.36 -0.36
N THR A 62 4.45 -12.97 -1.39
CA THR A 62 3.73 -13.35 -2.62
C THR A 62 2.60 -14.33 -2.33
N GLN A 63 2.75 -15.22 -1.33
CA GLN A 63 1.66 -16.15 -0.99
C GLN A 63 0.45 -15.44 -0.40
N LEU A 64 0.65 -14.36 0.36
CA LEU A 64 -0.43 -13.51 0.82
C LEU A 64 -1.15 -12.91 -0.39
N LEU A 65 -0.39 -12.35 -1.33
CA LEU A 65 -0.98 -11.82 -2.56
C LEU A 65 -1.83 -12.85 -3.30
N LEU A 66 -1.29 -14.06 -3.54
CA LEU A 66 -1.98 -15.11 -4.28
C LEU A 66 -3.30 -15.53 -3.63
N ASN A 67 -3.35 -15.57 -2.29
CA ASN A 67 -4.57 -15.87 -1.55
C ASN A 67 -5.62 -14.75 -1.66
N HIS A 68 -5.20 -13.52 -1.95
CA HIS A 68 -6.06 -12.36 -2.08
C HIS A 68 -6.32 -11.95 -3.54
N LEU A 69 -5.68 -12.58 -4.54
CA LEU A 69 -5.85 -12.22 -5.96
C LEU A 69 -7.31 -12.24 -6.43
N ILE A 70 -8.14 -13.15 -5.92
CA ILE A 70 -9.57 -13.24 -6.26
C ILE A 70 -10.36 -12.01 -5.78
N LYS A 71 -9.83 -11.30 -4.77
CA LYS A 71 -10.43 -10.11 -4.17
C LYS A 71 -9.91 -8.80 -4.77
N VAL A 72 -8.98 -8.87 -5.71
CA VAL A 72 -8.40 -7.68 -6.36
C VAL A 72 -9.46 -7.06 -7.28
N ILE A 73 -9.72 -5.78 -7.06
CA ILE A 73 -10.65 -4.97 -7.84
C ILE A 73 -9.91 -4.28 -8.99
N SER A 74 -8.76 -3.69 -8.68
CA SER A 74 -7.95 -2.93 -9.63
C SER A 74 -6.47 -3.05 -9.30
N ILE A 75 -5.65 -2.88 -10.34
CA ILE A 75 -4.19 -2.90 -10.26
C ILE A 75 -3.70 -1.73 -11.11
N ASP A 76 -3.06 -0.77 -10.45
CA ASP A 76 -2.37 0.33 -11.11
C ASP A 76 -0.87 0.05 -11.13
N TYR A 77 -0.25 0.18 -12.29
CA TYR A 77 1.20 0.26 -12.41
C TYR A 77 1.60 1.72 -12.63
N LYS A 78 2.40 2.27 -11.72
CA LYS A 78 2.72 3.70 -11.64
C LYS A 78 4.23 3.93 -11.60
N GLU A 79 4.63 5.12 -12.03
CA GLU A 79 6.02 5.57 -12.06
C GLU A 79 6.15 6.93 -11.36
N ILE A 80 7.13 7.07 -10.47
CA ILE A 80 7.45 8.30 -9.75
C ILE A 80 8.96 8.44 -9.59
N GLU A 81 9.54 9.54 -10.07
CA GLU A 81 10.99 9.81 -9.95
C GLU A 81 11.86 8.58 -10.31
N ASP A 82 11.59 7.97 -11.47
CA ASP A 82 12.23 6.75 -12.00
C ASP A 82 11.96 5.45 -11.21
N LEU A 83 11.15 5.50 -10.16
CA LEU A 83 10.69 4.33 -9.41
C LEU A 83 9.38 3.82 -9.99
N LYS A 84 9.32 2.51 -10.23
CA LYS A 84 8.11 1.83 -10.67
C LYS A 84 7.53 1.03 -9.52
N TYR A 85 6.23 1.14 -9.35
CA TYR A 85 5.51 0.44 -8.29
C TYR A 85 4.12 0.04 -8.75
N TYR A 86 3.54 -0.88 -8.00
CA TYR A 86 2.18 -1.32 -8.19
C TYR A 86 1.35 -0.87 -7.00
N ARG A 87 0.11 -0.45 -7.27
CA ARG A 87 -0.92 -0.17 -6.28
C ARG A 87 -2.12 -1.04 -6.61
N MET A 88 -2.48 -1.94 -5.70
CA MET A 88 -3.63 -2.82 -5.87
C MET A 88 -4.73 -2.47 -4.90
N GLU A 89 -5.94 -2.42 -5.41
CA GLU A 89 -7.17 -2.29 -4.63
C GLU A 89 -7.77 -3.67 -4.40
N LEU A 90 -8.06 -3.99 -3.15
CA LEU A 90 -8.68 -5.26 -2.78
C LEU A 90 -9.95 -5.00 -1.98
N LEU A 91 -11.03 -5.70 -2.32
CA LEU A 91 -12.26 -5.70 -1.54
C LEU A 91 -12.31 -6.94 -0.68
N ASP A 92 -12.13 -6.77 0.63
CA ASP A 92 -12.29 -7.87 1.58
C ASP A 92 -13.33 -7.51 2.65
N ASN A 93 -14.31 -8.38 2.87
CA ASN A 93 -15.41 -8.16 3.83
C ASN A 93 -16.04 -6.75 3.74
N HIS A 94 -16.29 -6.26 2.51
CA HIS A 94 -16.81 -4.91 2.21
C HIS A 94 -15.89 -3.74 2.60
N GLN A 95 -14.63 -4.01 2.93
CA GLN A 95 -13.60 -3.01 3.20
C GLN A 95 -12.58 -2.96 2.05
N LEU A 96 -12.22 -1.73 1.67
CA LEU A 96 -11.17 -1.48 0.69
C LEU A 96 -9.79 -1.54 1.37
N ASN A 97 -8.91 -2.38 0.86
CA ASN A 97 -7.51 -2.47 1.25
C ASN A 97 -6.63 -2.05 0.08
N LEU A 98 -5.51 -1.39 0.37
CA LEU A 98 -4.52 -1.03 -0.64
C LEU A 98 -3.20 -1.74 -0.37
N ILE A 99 -2.70 -2.43 -1.39
CA ILE A 99 -1.38 -3.07 -1.35
C ILE A 99 -0.45 -2.32 -2.30
N TYR A 100 0.74 -1.99 -1.80
CA TYR A 100 1.81 -1.35 -2.54
C TYR A 100 3.06 -2.23 -2.56
N PHE A 101 3.71 -2.33 -3.72
CA PHE A 101 5.03 -2.98 -3.81
C PHE A 101 5.82 -2.42 -4.99
N LEU A 102 7.15 -2.45 -4.88
CA LEU A 102 8.05 -1.93 -5.91
C LEU A 102 8.21 -2.96 -7.05
N GLU A 103 8.53 -2.47 -8.23
CA GLU A 103 8.98 -3.34 -9.33
C GLU A 103 10.25 -4.10 -8.93
N GLY A 104 10.24 -5.42 -9.15
CA GLY A 104 11.31 -6.32 -8.74
C GLY A 104 11.11 -6.94 -7.36
N THR A 105 10.07 -6.57 -6.61
CA THR A 105 9.76 -7.19 -5.31
C THR A 105 9.17 -8.60 -5.49
N LEU A 106 8.33 -8.80 -6.49
CA LEU A 106 7.66 -10.08 -6.72
C LEU A 106 8.35 -10.89 -7.82
N HIS A 107 8.08 -12.20 -7.83
CA HIS A 107 8.62 -13.08 -8.87
C HIS A 107 8.28 -12.53 -10.29
N PRO A 108 9.25 -12.44 -11.23
CA PRO A 108 9.08 -11.72 -12.50
C PRO A 108 7.90 -12.18 -13.36
N ARG A 109 7.52 -13.46 -13.27
CA ARG A 109 6.34 -13.99 -13.98
C ARG A 109 5.03 -13.38 -13.47
N LEU A 110 4.93 -13.14 -12.17
CA LEU A 110 3.76 -12.54 -11.55
C LEU A 110 3.68 -11.06 -11.89
N GLU A 111 4.79 -10.33 -11.79
CA GLU A 111 4.84 -8.93 -12.22
C GLU A 111 4.46 -8.75 -13.69
N LYS A 112 4.96 -9.62 -14.57
CA LYS A 112 4.57 -9.61 -15.99
C LYS A 112 3.08 -9.88 -16.19
N TRP A 113 2.46 -10.68 -15.32
CA TRP A 113 1.03 -10.93 -15.35
C TRP A 113 0.24 -9.71 -14.86
N LEU A 114 0.71 -9.03 -13.80
CA LEU A 114 0.08 -7.84 -13.21
C LEU A 114 0.09 -6.60 -14.12
N ARG A 115 0.98 -6.55 -15.13
CA ARG A 115 1.03 -5.47 -16.13
C ARG A 115 0.06 -5.62 -17.30
N LYS A 116 -0.71 -6.71 -17.36
CA LYS A 116 -1.65 -6.98 -18.47
C LYS A 116 -3.01 -6.37 -18.18
#